data_AF-A0A9D7I441-F1
#
_entry.id   AF-A0A9D7I441-F1
#
_cell.length_a   1.000
_cell.length_b   1.000
_cell.length_c   1.000
_cell.angle_alpha   90.00
_cell.angle_beta   90.00
_cell.angle_gamma   90.00
#
_symmetry.space_group_name_H-M   'P 1'
#
loop_
_entity.id
_entity.type
_entity.pdbx_description
1 polymer ?
#
loop_
_entity_poly.entity_id
_entity_poly.type
_entity_poly.pdbx_seq_one_letter_code
_entity_poly.pdbx_strand_id
1 'polypeptide(L)'
;MKRILKITAIACFMVLVGSTVNNVSAQYNDDYNNNNYYDDNNYNNDRDVSYQTFYDELSPYGQWIDYPGQGYVWVPDADQDFQPYSTNGHWVWTDDYEWMWVSDYDWGWAPFHYGRWDNDPYYGWYWVPGYEWSPAWVAWRDGGDYYGWAPIRPGININVNFNIGSYSPPYNFWCFAPRRYIASPYINRYYIDRGRNVTIINQTNIIINNYRYGGNYGFRSGPRRVEFERYTGRINPVRFRQSNLPGRSNFRGNEVSFYRPNVRQNNSNNRTVAPRQFERYEKRRKL
;
A
#
# COMPACT_ATOMS: atom_id res chain seq x y z
N MET A 1 -80.58 24.35 -50.75
CA MET A 1 -79.37 24.19 -51.60
C MET A 1 -78.58 25.49 -51.58
N LYS A 2 -77.25 25.37 -51.42
CA LYS A 2 -76.19 26.30 -51.83
C LYS A 2 -76.06 27.68 -51.15
N ARG A 3 -75.10 27.70 -50.21
CA ARG A 3 -73.96 28.64 -50.02
C ARG A 3 -74.22 30.15 -50.13
N ILE A 4 -74.04 30.83 -49.00
CA ILE A 4 -73.77 32.28 -48.94
C ILE A 4 -72.28 32.52 -48.67
N LEU A 5 -71.79 33.49 -49.43
CA LEU A 5 -70.50 34.16 -49.55
C LEU A 5 -69.56 34.18 -48.34
N LYS A 6 -68.27 34.01 -48.65
CA LYS A 6 -67.15 34.49 -47.83
C LYS A 6 -66.95 35.98 -48.10
N ILE A 7 -66.77 36.77 -47.04
CA ILE A 7 -66.09 38.06 -47.10
C ILE A 7 -64.81 37.92 -46.29
N THR A 8 -63.69 38.20 -46.96
CA THR A 8 -62.35 38.24 -46.38
C THR A 8 -62.14 39.63 -45.79
N ALA A 9 -61.71 39.71 -44.53
CA ALA A 9 -61.20 40.94 -43.93
C ALA A 9 -59.70 40.77 -43.62
N ILE A 10 -58.97 41.84 -43.91
CA ILE A 10 -57.51 41.94 -43.94
C ILE A 10 -56.96 42.32 -42.55
N ALA A 11 -55.97 41.53 -42.17
CA ALA A 11 -54.74 41.72 -41.37
C ALA A 11 -54.51 42.85 -40.35
N CYS A 12 -53.61 42.45 -39.43
CA CYS A 12 -52.63 43.19 -38.62
C CYS A 12 -53.10 43.75 -37.27
N PHE A 13 -52.33 43.77 -36.19
CA PHE A 13 -51.15 43.03 -35.69
C PHE A 13 -50.95 43.64 -34.30
N MET A 14 -50.88 42.87 -33.21
CA MET A 14 -50.14 43.34 -32.03
C MET A 14 -49.51 42.16 -31.30
N VAL A 15 -48.22 42.38 -31.04
CA VAL A 15 -47.21 41.47 -30.54
C VAL A 15 -47.51 41.07 -29.10
N LEU A 16 -47.45 39.77 -28.82
CA LEU A 16 -47.27 39.25 -27.47
C LEU A 16 -46.01 38.38 -27.48
N VAL A 17 -45.00 38.85 -26.75
CA VAL A 17 -43.74 38.16 -26.50
C VAL A 17 -44.03 37.00 -25.55
N GLY A 18 -44.07 35.79 -26.10
CA GLY A 18 -43.97 34.54 -25.35
C GLY A 18 -42.79 33.76 -25.93
N SER A 19 -41.69 33.66 -25.19
CA SER A 19 -40.55 32.84 -25.56
C SER A 19 -40.96 31.37 -25.57
N THR A 20 -40.78 30.74 -26.72
CA THR A 20 -41.12 29.35 -27.03
C THR A 20 -40.28 28.36 -26.24
N VAL A 21 -40.92 27.40 -25.57
CA VAL A 21 -40.29 26.10 -25.26
C VAL A 21 -40.29 25.27 -26.54
N ASN A 22 -39.14 25.19 -27.20
CA ASN A 22 -38.91 24.28 -28.31
C ASN A 22 -38.43 22.94 -27.76
N ASN A 23 -39.25 21.91 -27.90
CA ASN A 23 -38.82 20.53 -27.80
C ASN A 23 -37.98 20.21 -29.04
N VAL A 24 -36.67 20.22 -28.90
CA VAL A 24 -35.74 19.68 -29.90
C VAL A 24 -35.26 18.33 -29.38
N SER A 25 -35.75 17.26 -30.02
CA SER A 25 -35.14 15.94 -29.96
C SER A 25 -33.77 16.02 -30.64
N ALA A 26 -32.71 16.08 -29.84
CA ALA A 26 -31.36 15.91 -30.36
C ALA A 26 -31.12 14.41 -30.61
N GLN A 27 -31.00 14.04 -31.88
CA GLN A 27 -30.37 12.79 -32.28
C GLN A 27 -28.98 12.72 -31.65
N TYR A 28 -28.75 11.72 -30.80
CA TYR A 28 -27.40 11.37 -30.35
C TYR A 28 -26.67 10.74 -31.55
N ASN A 29 -25.75 11.48 -32.14
CA ASN A 29 -24.76 10.94 -33.06
C ASN A 29 -23.69 10.22 -32.21
N ASP A 30 -23.78 8.90 -32.14
CA ASP A 30 -22.70 8.05 -31.66
C ASP A 30 -21.60 7.96 -32.74
N ASP A 31 -20.73 8.96 -32.76
CA ASP A 31 -19.46 8.93 -33.49
C ASP A 31 -18.33 9.32 -32.53
N TYR A 32 -18.14 8.51 -31.47
CA TYR A 32 -16.88 8.49 -30.74
C TYR A 32 -15.95 7.48 -31.41
N ASN A 33 -15.31 7.93 -32.48
CA ASN A 33 -14.17 7.28 -33.10
C ASN A 33 -12.98 7.32 -32.12
N ASN A 34 -12.96 6.39 -31.15
CA ASN A 34 -11.87 6.24 -30.19
C ASN A 34 -10.70 5.48 -30.83
N ASN A 35 -10.08 6.11 -31.82
CA ASN A 35 -8.71 5.82 -32.21
C ASN A 35 -7.75 6.59 -31.29
N ASN A 36 -7.86 6.36 -29.97
CA ASN A 36 -6.68 6.49 -29.13
C ASN A 36 -5.89 5.22 -29.30
N TYR A 37 -5.10 5.22 -30.37
CA TYR A 37 -3.83 4.53 -30.42
C TYR A 37 -3.09 5.00 -29.15
N TYR A 38 -3.17 4.21 -28.08
CA TYR A 38 -2.28 4.42 -26.96
C TYR A 38 -0.88 4.21 -27.53
N ASP A 39 -0.18 5.32 -27.69
CA ASP A 39 1.24 5.37 -27.93
C ASP A 39 1.91 4.67 -26.74
N ASP A 40 2.06 3.35 -26.87
CA ASP A 40 2.82 2.47 -25.97
C ASP A 40 4.32 2.67 -26.25
N ASN A 41 4.78 3.92 -26.08
CA ASN A 41 6.19 4.29 -26.16
C ASN A 41 6.60 5.14 -24.97
N ASN A 42 6.12 4.80 -23.78
CA ASN A 42 6.79 5.24 -22.56
C ASN A 42 7.69 4.10 -22.07
N TYR A 43 8.89 4.03 -22.66
CA TYR A 43 10.04 3.27 -22.17
C TYR A 43 10.48 3.76 -20.77
N ASN A 44 9.62 3.59 -19.77
CA ASN A 44 10.06 3.53 -18.40
C ASN A 44 10.52 2.10 -18.15
N ASN A 45 11.81 1.99 -17.81
CA ASN A 45 12.59 0.78 -17.59
C ASN A 45 12.10 -0.01 -16.35
N ASP A 46 10.80 -0.31 -16.25
CA ASP A 46 10.24 -1.18 -15.21
C ASP A 46 10.68 -2.61 -15.49
N ARG A 47 11.87 -2.94 -15.01
CA ARG A 47 12.43 -4.28 -15.11
C ARG A 47 11.54 -5.20 -14.29
N ASP A 48 10.78 -6.02 -15.00
CA ASP A 48 10.09 -7.14 -14.39
C ASP A 48 11.12 -8.08 -13.77
N VAL A 49 10.99 -8.29 -12.47
CA VAL A 49 11.76 -9.28 -11.73
C VAL A 49 10.87 -10.45 -11.33
N SER A 50 11.49 -11.53 -10.87
CA SER A 50 10.77 -12.67 -10.30
C SER A 50 11.20 -12.87 -8.85
N TYR A 51 10.58 -13.82 -8.15
CA TYR A 51 11.04 -14.25 -6.83
C TYR A 51 12.50 -14.70 -6.80
N GLN A 52 13.11 -15.07 -7.94
CA GLN A 52 14.55 -15.37 -7.97
C GLN A 52 15.38 -14.16 -7.52
N THR A 53 14.95 -12.94 -7.83
CA THR A 53 15.62 -11.72 -7.38
C THR A 53 15.55 -11.61 -5.86
N PHE A 54 14.42 -11.93 -5.23
CA PHE A 54 14.36 -11.96 -3.76
C PHE A 54 15.30 -13.01 -3.20
N TYR A 55 15.29 -14.22 -3.75
CA TYR A 55 16.17 -15.29 -3.31
C TYR A 55 17.64 -14.91 -3.38
N ASP A 56 18.08 -14.38 -4.52
CA ASP A 56 19.47 -14.04 -4.76
C ASP A 56 19.92 -12.82 -3.92
N GLU A 57 19.12 -11.74 -3.89
CA GLU A 57 19.49 -10.48 -3.21
C GLU A 57 19.39 -10.55 -1.67
N LEU A 58 18.54 -11.43 -1.12
CA LEU A 58 18.38 -11.57 0.34
C LEU A 58 19.27 -12.66 0.95
N SER A 59 19.85 -13.56 0.12
CA SER A 59 20.74 -14.64 0.59
C SER A 59 21.93 -14.15 1.44
N PRO A 60 22.58 -13.00 1.16
CA PRO A 60 23.69 -12.53 1.99
C PRO A 60 23.29 -12.01 3.38
N TYR A 61 22.00 -11.79 3.63
CA TYR A 61 21.50 -11.07 4.81
C TYR A 61 20.62 -11.92 5.73
N GLY A 62 20.54 -13.22 5.48
CA GLY A 62 19.68 -14.13 6.21
C GLY A 62 19.64 -15.50 5.57
N GLN A 63 18.70 -16.33 6.02
CA GLN A 63 18.58 -17.71 5.61
C GLN A 63 17.20 -17.98 5.01
N TRP A 64 17.18 -18.80 3.97
CA TRP A 64 15.94 -19.32 3.40
C TRP A 64 15.58 -20.64 4.06
N ILE A 65 14.31 -20.77 4.45
CA ILE A 65 13.76 -21.97 5.08
C ILE A 65 12.61 -22.49 4.21
N ASP A 66 12.66 -23.76 3.82
CA ASP A 66 11.52 -24.48 3.27
C ASP A 66 10.51 -24.75 4.40
N TYR A 67 9.49 -23.90 4.45
CA TYR A 67 8.54 -23.81 5.55
C TYR A 67 7.21 -24.50 5.21
N PRO A 68 6.70 -25.39 6.07
CA PRO A 68 5.49 -26.15 5.83
C PRO A 68 4.29 -25.26 5.50
N GLY A 69 3.69 -25.46 4.33
CA GLY A 69 2.49 -24.74 3.88
C GLY A 69 2.73 -23.31 3.38
N GLN A 70 3.95 -22.79 3.44
CA GLN A 70 4.30 -21.45 2.96
C GLN A 70 5.39 -21.43 1.89
N GLY A 71 6.09 -22.56 1.68
CA GLY A 71 7.22 -22.64 0.76
C GLY A 71 8.45 -21.95 1.33
N TYR A 72 9.28 -21.35 0.47
CA TYR A 72 10.50 -20.69 0.92
C TYR A 72 10.21 -19.36 1.61
N VAL A 73 10.47 -19.31 2.92
CA VAL A 73 10.42 -18.10 3.75
C VAL A 73 11.83 -17.64 4.09
N TRP A 74 12.00 -16.35 4.35
CA TRP A 74 13.29 -15.78 4.68
C TRP A 74 13.35 -15.33 6.13
N VAL A 75 14.40 -15.71 6.85
CA VAL A 75 14.68 -15.29 8.22
C VAL A 75 15.91 -14.37 8.18
N PRO A 76 15.81 -13.10 8.60
CA PRO A 76 16.93 -12.17 8.59
C PRO A 76 18.00 -12.60 9.61
N ASP A 77 19.26 -12.35 9.27
CA ASP A 77 20.36 -12.31 10.23
C ASP A 77 20.45 -10.89 10.80
N ALA A 78 19.46 -10.53 11.61
CA ALA A 78 19.34 -9.24 12.27
C ALA A 78 19.51 -9.37 13.79
N ASP A 79 19.65 -8.22 14.47
CA ASP A 79 19.78 -8.18 15.93
C ASP A 79 18.60 -8.87 16.64
N GLN A 80 18.84 -9.35 17.86
CA GLN A 80 17.87 -10.14 18.64
C GLN A 80 16.55 -9.39 18.87
N ASP A 81 16.57 -8.07 18.91
CA ASP A 81 15.40 -7.22 19.10
C ASP A 81 14.67 -6.88 17.80
N PHE A 82 15.13 -7.41 16.65
CA PHE A 82 14.52 -7.20 15.34
C PHE A 82 13.01 -7.37 15.39
N GLN A 83 12.31 -6.35 14.90
CA GLN A 83 10.88 -6.38 14.71
C GLN A 83 10.52 -5.61 13.44
N PRO A 84 9.75 -6.21 12.53
CA PRO A 84 9.40 -5.56 11.29
C PRO A 84 8.57 -4.31 11.56
N TYR A 85 8.85 -3.25 10.79
CA TYR A 85 8.25 -1.93 10.92
C TYR A 85 8.53 -1.27 12.28
N SER A 86 9.62 -1.64 12.97
CA SER A 86 10.00 -1.04 14.25
C SER A 86 11.51 -0.80 14.34
N THR A 87 12.31 -1.82 14.09
CA THR A 87 13.78 -1.69 14.18
C THR A 87 14.38 -1.14 12.87
N ASN A 88 15.38 -0.28 13.00
CA ASN A 88 16.22 0.24 11.90
C ASN A 88 15.40 0.77 10.71
N GLY A 89 14.53 1.73 11.02
CA GLY A 89 13.71 2.42 10.04
C GLY A 89 12.74 3.37 10.71
N HIS A 90 11.92 4.04 9.92
CA HIS A 90 10.94 5.02 10.40
C HIS A 90 9.81 5.23 9.39
N TRP A 91 8.72 5.82 9.85
CA TRP A 91 7.60 6.20 9.00
C TRP A 91 7.84 7.56 8.36
N VAL A 92 7.57 7.67 7.07
CA VAL A 92 7.48 8.94 6.34
C VAL A 92 6.10 9.09 5.72
N TRP A 93 5.67 10.34 5.60
CA TRP A 93 4.52 10.66 4.77
C TRP A 93 4.99 11.04 3.37
N THR A 94 4.37 10.45 2.36
CA THR A 94 4.56 10.79 0.94
C THR A 94 3.21 11.20 0.36
N ASP A 95 3.20 12.13 -0.60
CA ASP A 95 1.94 12.46 -1.28
C ASP A 95 1.48 11.30 -2.18
N ASP A 96 2.44 10.55 -2.74
CA ASP A 96 2.16 9.45 -3.66
C ASP A 96 1.77 8.17 -2.96
N TYR A 97 2.12 7.91 -1.70
CA TYR A 97 1.87 6.63 -1.00
C TYR A 97 1.34 6.77 0.43
N GLU A 98 1.14 7.99 0.93
CA GLU A 98 0.82 8.28 2.33
C GLU A 98 1.91 7.75 3.28
N TRP A 99 1.52 7.00 4.33
CA TRP A 99 2.45 6.39 5.28
C TRP A 99 3.25 5.26 4.64
N MET A 100 4.55 5.49 4.50
CA MET A 100 5.50 4.53 4.00
C MET A 100 6.55 4.23 5.05
N TRP A 101 6.86 2.95 5.24
CA TRP A 101 8.00 2.56 6.06
C TRP A 101 9.28 2.73 5.25
N VAL A 102 10.26 3.45 5.78
CA VAL A 102 11.59 3.54 5.20
C VAL A 102 12.54 2.75 6.08
N SER A 103 13.06 1.67 5.53
CA SER A 103 14.03 0.81 6.19
C SER A 103 15.46 1.29 5.95
N ASP A 104 16.27 1.23 7.00
CA ASP A 104 17.71 1.48 7.00
C ASP A 104 18.54 0.21 6.79
N TYR A 105 17.90 -0.96 6.66
CA TYR A 105 18.57 -2.20 6.26
C TYR A 105 18.84 -2.24 4.75
N ASP A 106 19.99 -2.79 4.35
CA ASP A 106 20.37 -2.96 2.93
C ASP A 106 19.41 -3.86 2.16
N TRP A 107 18.80 -4.82 2.85
CA TRP A 107 17.80 -5.72 2.29
C TRP A 107 16.37 -5.17 2.38
N GLY A 108 16.16 -4.02 3.03
CA GLY A 108 14.84 -3.52 3.43
C GLY A 108 13.87 -3.20 2.29
N TRP A 109 14.37 -2.99 1.06
CA TRP A 109 13.55 -2.70 -0.11
C TRP A 109 12.53 -3.81 -0.42
N ALA A 110 12.86 -5.08 -0.15
CA ALA A 110 11.99 -6.20 -0.45
C ALA A 110 11.05 -6.53 0.73
N PRO A 111 11.55 -6.97 1.91
CA PRO A 111 10.69 -7.56 2.93
C PRO A 111 9.67 -6.62 3.57
N PHE A 112 9.92 -5.31 3.57
CA PHE A 112 8.97 -4.33 4.09
C PHE A 112 7.86 -3.93 3.11
N HIS A 113 7.97 -4.33 1.83
CA HIS A 113 7.09 -3.84 0.79
C HIS A 113 6.49 -4.92 -0.12
N TYR A 114 7.14 -6.08 -0.26
CA TYR A 114 6.76 -7.15 -1.18
C TYR A 114 6.46 -8.48 -0.48
N GLY A 115 5.55 -8.51 0.49
CA GLY A 115 5.24 -9.77 1.18
C GLY A 115 4.60 -9.56 2.54
N ARG A 116 4.70 -10.57 3.41
CA ARG A 116 4.10 -10.55 4.74
C ARG A 116 5.07 -11.09 5.77
N TRP A 117 5.04 -10.52 6.96
CA TRP A 117 5.81 -10.99 8.10
C TRP A 117 4.93 -11.83 9.02
N ASP A 118 5.50 -12.90 9.59
CA ASP A 118 4.95 -13.61 10.73
C ASP A 118 6.10 -13.98 11.69
N ASN A 119 5.77 -14.53 12.84
CA ASN A 119 6.75 -14.91 13.85
C ASN A 119 6.61 -16.39 14.20
N ASP A 120 7.72 -17.13 14.14
CA ASP A 120 7.81 -18.51 14.59
C ASP A 120 8.59 -18.58 15.91
N PRO A 121 8.16 -19.40 16.90
CA PRO A 121 8.82 -19.50 18.20
C PRO A 121 10.29 -19.97 18.17
N TYR A 122 10.74 -20.62 17.09
CA TYR A 122 12.09 -21.16 16.93
C TYR A 122 12.97 -20.29 16.03
N TYR A 123 12.39 -19.73 14.97
CA TYR A 123 13.13 -18.93 13.98
C TYR A 123 12.98 -17.42 14.17
N GLY A 124 12.08 -16.96 15.05
CA GLY A 124 11.78 -15.54 15.21
C GLY A 124 10.95 -15.00 14.04
N TRP A 125 11.18 -13.73 13.69
CA TRP A 125 10.46 -13.10 12.57
C TRP A 125 10.93 -13.69 11.25
N TYR A 126 9.97 -14.10 10.43
CA TYR A 126 10.23 -14.61 9.10
C TYR A 126 9.30 -13.93 8.09
N TRP A 127 9.78 -13.83 6.85
CA TRP A 127 9.10 -13.16 5.77
C TRP A 127 8.67 -14.14 4.68
N VAL A 128 7.42 -14.02 4.26
CA VAL A 128 6.84 -14.74 3.13
C VAL A 128 6.81 -13.80 1.92
N PRO A 129 7.50 -14.15 0.81
CA PRO A 129 7.51 -13.34 -0.40
C PRO A 129 6.12 -13.09 -1.00
N GLY A 130 5.91 -11.88 -1.51
CA GLY A 130 4.72 -11.41 -2.23
C GLY A 130 5.10 -10.68 -3.52
N TYR A 131 4.22 -10.71 -4.52
CA TYR A 131 4.43 -10.01 -5.79
C TYR A 131 3.97 -8.55 -5.76
N GLU A 132 2.98 -8.25 -4.92
CA GLU A 132 2.36 -6.93 -4.84
C GLU A 132 3.16 -6.01 -3.91
N TRP A 133 3.47 -4.81 -4.41
CA TRP A 133 4.09 -3.75 -3.63
C TRP A 133 3.05 -2.96 -2.82
N SER A 134 3.39 -2.63 -1.57
CA SER A 134 2.67 -1.65 -0.74
C SER A 134 3.68 -0.77 0.00
N PRO A 135 3.31 0.49 0.35
CA PRO A 135 4.16 1.33 1.20
C PRO A 135 4.43 0.71 2.58
N ALA A 136 3.53 -0.13 3.09
CA ALA A 136 3.76 -1.06 4.19
C ALA A 136 2.56 -2.02 4.35
N TRP A 137 2.83 -3.28 4.68
CA TRP A 137 1.78 -4.26 4.96
C TRP A 137 1.49 -4.36 6.47
N VAL A 138 0.82 -3.35 7.03
CA VAL A 138 0.53 -3.25 8.48
C VAL A 138 -0.94 -2.93 8.79
N ALA A 139 -1.50 -3.51 9.84
CA ALA A 139 -2.74 -3.00 10.42
C ALA A 139 -2.41 -1.80 11.31
N TRP A 140 -3.25 -0.76 11.27
CA TRP A 140 -3.09 0.44 12.08
C TRP A 140 -4.14 0.52 13.19
N ARG A 141 -3.78 1.16 14.30
CA ARG A 141 -4.67 1.55 15.40
C ARG A 141 -4.42 2.98 15.85
N ASP A 142 -5.45 3.60 16.38
CA ASP A 142 -5.37 4.90 17.03
C ASP A 142 -6.22 4.99 18.30
N GLY A 143 -5.77 5.79 19.26
CA GLY A 143 -6.50 6.05 20.49
C GLY A 143 -5.56 6.23 21.69
N GLY A 144 -6.08 6.78 22.79
CA GLY A 144 -5.30 6.98 24.01
C GLY A 144 -4.00 7.78 23.84
N ASP A 145 -3.94 8.70 22.87
CA ASP A 145 -2.73 9.45 22.45
C ASP A 145 -1.60 8.64 21.79
N TYR A 146 -1.90 7.42 21.36
CA TYR A 146 -0.99 6.56 20.63
C TYR A 146 -1.44 6.35 19.18
N TYR A 147 -0.46 6.13 18.31
CA TYR A 147 -0.65 5.33 17.11
C TYR A 147 0.01 3.98 17.32
N GLY A 148 -0.64 2.94 16.81
CA GLY A 148 -0.14 1.57 16.82
C GLY A 148 -0.14 0.98 15.43
N TRP A 149 0.81 0.10 15.17
CA TRP A 149 0.85 -0.67 13.93
C TRP A 149 1.36 -2.08 14.20
N ALA A 150 0.93 -3.04 13.39
CA ALA A 150 1.38 -4.43 13.45
C ALA A 150 1.42 -5.02 12.04
N PRO A 151 2.40 -5.90 11.72
CA PRO A 151 2.41 -6.58 10.44
C PRO A 151 1.10 -7.31 10.13
N ILE A 152 0.67 -7.24 8.88
CA ILE A 152 -0.36 -8.14 8.36
C ILE A 152 0.30 -9.48 8.07
N ARG A 153 -0.28 -10.55 8.61
CA ARG A 153 0.24 -11.91 8.50
C ARG A 153 -0.04 -12.52 7.12
N PRO A 154 0.74 -13.53 6.69
CA PRO A 154 0.48 -14.29 5.48
C PRO A 154 -0.95 -14.89 5.46
N GLY A 155 -1.54 -15.02 4.27
CA GLY A 155 -2.89 -15.59 4.09
C GLY A 155 -4.05 -14.60 4.33
N ILE A 156 -3.76 -13.38 4.80
CA ILE A 156 -4.76 -12.32 4.93
C ILE A 156 -4.89 -11.55 3.61
N ASN A 157 -6.03 -11.72 2.94
CA ASN A 157 -6.36 -11.03 1.69
C ASN A 157 -7.10 -9.72 1.97
N ILE A 158 -6.56 -8.58 1.52
CA ILE A 158 -7.11 -7.24 1.79
C ILE A 158 -7.89 -6.70 0.58
N ASN A 159 -8.59 -7.58 -0.14
CA ASN A 159 -9.50 -7.15 -1.21
C ASN A 159 -10.67 -6.34 -0.60
N VAL A 160 -11.29 -5.46 -1.38
CA VAL A 160 -12.32 -4.43 -1.04
C VAL A 160 -13.39 -4.75 0.02
N ASN A 161 -13.63 -6.02 0.36
CA ASN A 161 -14.58 -6.43 1.39
C ASN A 161 -13.91 -6.81 2.73
N PHE A 162 -12.59 -6.64 2.84
CA PHE A 162 -11.85 -6.97 4.06
C PHE A 162 -12.04 -5.88 5.12
N ASN A 163 -12.93 -6.13 6.07
CA ASN A 163 -12.97 -5.34 7.31
C ASN A 163 -11.77 -5.75 8.17
N ILE A 164 -10.71 -4.94 8.16
CA ILE A 164 -9.53 -5.16 9.01
C ILE A 164 -9.88 -5.21 10.51
N GLY A 165 -11.09 -4.77 10.90
CA GLY A 165 -11.62 -4.91 12.25
C GLY A 165 -11.84 -6.35 12.73
N SER A 166 -11.91 -7.36 11.85
CA SER A 166 -11.91 -8.78 12.26
C SER A 166 -10.50 -9.39 12.32
N TYR A 167 -9.50 -8.72 11.75
CA TYR A 167 -8.10 -9.13 11.85
C TYR A 167 -7.51 -8.64 13.17
N SER A 168 -7.12 -9.58 14.02
CA SER A 168 -6.50 -9.30 15.32
C SER A 168 -5.09 -9.90 15.37
N PRO A 169 -4.05 -9.13 15.02
CA PRO A 169 -2.66 -9.53 15.24
C PRO A 169 -2.43 -9.86 16.72
N PRO A 170 -1.55 -10.84 17.02
CA PRO A 170 -1.09 -11.08 18.40
C PRO A 170 -0.62 -9.78 19.07
N TYR A 171 -0.90 -9.62 20.37
CA TYR A 171 -0.60 -8.38 21.09
C TYR A 171 0.89 -7.99 21.00
N ASN A 172 1.79 -8.97 20.93
CA ASN A 172 3.24 -8.80 20.84
C ASN A 172 3.73 -8.40 19.44
N PHE A 173 2.86 -8.38 18.42
CA PHE A 173 3.18 -7.89 17.08
C PHE A 173 3.03 -6.37 16.98
N TRP A 174 2.26 -5.78 17.89
CA TRP A 174 1.99 -4.34 17.90
C TRP A 174 3.21 -3.56 18.37
N CYS A 175 3.51 -2.49 17.64
CA CYS A 175 4.41 -1.42 18.06
C CYS A 175 3.55 -0.17 18.29
N PHE A 176 3.82 0.57 19.36
CA PHE A 176 3.11 1.81 19.69
C PHE A 176 4.08 2.95 19.92
N ALA A 177 3.67 4.15 19.51
CA ALA A 177 4.37 5.39 19.81
C ALA A 177 3.36 6.51 20.10
N PRO A 178 3.71 7.53 20.91
CA PRO A 178 2.90 8.72 21.04
C PRO A 178 2.70 9.39 19.68
N ARG A 179 1.46 9.82 19.38
CA ARG A 179 1.07 10.34 18.05
C ARG A 179 2.01 11.42 17.50
N ARG A 180 2.51 12.30 18.37
CA ARG A 180 3.43 13.40 18.01
C ARG A 180 4.77 12.96 17.43
N TYR A 181 5.16 11.70 17.59
CA TYR A 181 6.45 11.18 17.11
C TYR A 181 6.34 10.28 15.89
N ILE A 182 5.14 10.08 15.32
CA ILE A 182 4.93 9.12 14.23
C ILE A 182 5.81 9.41 13.00
N ALA A 183 6.02 10.68 12.65
CA ALA A 183 6.88 11.10 11.54
C ALA A 183 8.33 11.39 11.98
N SER A 184 8.73 10.99 13.20
CA SER A 184 10.09 11.23 13.67
C SER A 184 11.06 10.24 13.02
N PRO A 185 12.21 10.69 12.47
CA PRO A 185 13.27 9.78 12.03
C PRO A 185 13.91 9.00 13.19
N TYR A 186 13.64 9.40 14.44
CA TYR A 186 14.09 8.73 15.66
C TYR A 186 12.90 8.14 16.44
N ILE A 187 11.85 7.71 15.74
CA ILE A 187 10.64 7.15 16.36
C ILE A 187 10.95 5.99 17.31
N ASN A 188 12.03 5.25 17.06
CA ASN A 188 12.51 4.16 17.91
C ASN A 188 12.80 4.57 19.36
N ARG A 189 13.13 5.84 19.61
CA ARG A 189 13.36 6.38 20.96
C ARG A 189 12.07 6.61 21.75
N TYR A 190 10.92 6.52 21.09
CA TYR A 190 9.62 6.84 21.65
C TYR A 190 8.67 5.64 21.67
N TYR A 191 9.15 4.45 21.31
CA TYR A 191 8.34 3.25 21.39
C TYR A 191 7.93 2.95 22.82
N ILE A 192 6.67 2.56 22.96
CA ILE A 192 6.13 2.15 24.25
C ILE A 192 6.58 0.72 24.56
N ASP A 193 6.88 0.48 25.83
CA ASP A 193 7.21 -0.85 26.33
C ASP A 193 6.15 -1.89 25.93
N ARG A 194 6.61 -3.02 25.38
CA ARG A 194 5.74 -4.08 24.84
C ARG A 194 4.86 -4.73 25.92
N GLY A 195 5.27 -4.68 27.19
CA GLY A 195 4.45 -5.14 28.31
C GLY A 195 3.13 -4.36 28.46
N ARG A 196 3.05 -3.15 27.88
CA ARG A 196 1.84 -2.31 27.89
C ARG A 196 0.93 -2.52 26.69
N ASN A 197 1.30 -3.36 25.72
CA ASN A 197 0.55 -3.53 24.47
C ASN A 197 -0.91 -3.92 24.72
N VAL A 198 -1.18 -4.86 25.64
CA VAL A 198 -2.56 -5.27 25.96
C VAL A 198 -3.40 -4.09 26.47
N THR A 199 -2.85 -3.29 27.37
CA THR A 199 -3.54 -2.10 27.89
C THR A 199 -3.83 -1.08 26.79
N ILE A 200 -2.86 -0.82 25.91
CA ILE A 200 -3.01 0.18 24.84
C ILE A 200 -3.97 -0.32 23.74
N ILE A 201 -3.94 -1.62 23.42
CA ILE A 201 -4.91 -2.24 22.51
C ILE A 201 -6.34 -2.03 23.01
N ASN A 202 -6.58 -2.15 24.31
CA ASN A 202 -7.89 -1.91 24.91
C ASN A 202 -8.32 -0.42 24.93
N GLN A 203 -7.38 0.49 24.68
CA GLN A 203 -7.61 1.95 24.66
C GLN A 203 -7.61 2.53 23.23
N THR A 204 -7.41 1.69 22.22
CA THR A 204 -7.27 2.08 20.81
C THR A 204 -8.25 1.32 19.95
N ASN A 205 -8.60 1.89 18.80
CA ASN A 205 -9.42 1.26 17.79
C ASN A 205 -8.59 0.99 16.54
N ILE A 206 -9.00 -0.04 15.78
CA ILE A 206 -8.42 -0.34 14.48
C ILE A 206 -8.82 0.74 13.48
N ILE A 207 -7.84 1.25 12.73
CA ILE A 207 -8.09 2.18 11.62
C ILE A 207 -8.44 1.36 10.38
N ILE A 208 -9.64 1.57 9.85
CA ILE A 208 -10.12 0.92 8.62
C ILE A 208 -10.08 1.95 7.49
N ASN A 209 -8.96 2.02 6.77
CA ASN A 209 -8.80 2.83 5.57
C ASN A 209 -8.28 1.90 4.45
N ASN A 210 -9.20 1.38 3.63
CA ASN A 210 -8.85 0.61 2.44
C ASN A 210 -9.20 1.45 1.21
N TYR A 211 -8.20 1.88 0.44
CA TYR A 211 -8.41 2.65 -0.79
C TYR A 211 -8.03 1.83 -2.03
N ARG A 212 -8.74 2.05 -3.14
CA ARG A 212 -8.36 1.55 -4.46
C ARG A 212 -7.41 2.55 -5.11
N TYR A 213 -6.31 2.09 -5.70
CA TYR A 213 -5.41 2.94 -6.49
C TYR A 213 -5.05 2.29 -7.83
N GLY A 214 -5.37 2.95 -8.94
CA GLY A 214 -4.87 2.57 -10.27
C GLY A 214 -5.23 1.15 -10.73
N GLY A 215 -6.42 0.64 -10.39
CA GLY A 215 -6.87 -0.71 -10.79
C GLY A 215 -6.30 -1.87 -9.96
N ASN A 216 -5.29 -1.63 -9.11
CA ASN A 216 -4.69 -2.61 -8.20
C ASN A 216 -4.99 -2.25 -6.72
N TYR A 217 -5.00 -3.24 -5.83
CA TYR A 217 -5.35 -3.07 -4.42
C TYR A 217 -4.15 -2.60 -3.59
N GLY A 218 -3.71 -1.36 -3.80
CA GLY A 218 -2.69 -0.74 -2.97
C GLY A 218 -3.21 -0.45 -1.56
N PHE A 219 -2.78 -1.23 -0.56
CA PHE A 219 -3.10 -0.97 0.84
C PHE A 219 -2.40 0.32 1.30
N ARG A 220 -3.16 1.42 1.34
CA ARG A 220 -2.80 2.68 2.01
C ARG A 220 -3.63 2.77 3.27
N SER A 221 -3.04 2.36 4.39
CA SER A 221 -3.70 2.46 5.68
C SER A 221 -2.87 3.32 6.61
N GLY A 222 -3.55 3.82 7.63
CA GLY A 222 -2.97 4.64 8.68
C GLY A 222 -3.79 5.89 8.96
N PRO A 223 -3.33 6.67 9.96
CA PRO A 223 -3.94 7.93 10.33
C PRO A 223 -3.95 8.89 9.13
N ARG A 224 -5.07 9.56 8.89
CA ARG A 224 -5.15 10.51 7.77
C ARG A 224 -4.25 11.72 8.02
N ARG A 225 -3.82 12.38 6.94
CA ARG A 225 -2.98 13.59 7.06
C ARG A 225 -3.53 14.62 8.03
N VAL A 226 -4.78 14.98 7.82
CA VAL A 226 -5.50 15.94 8.67
C VAL A 226 -5.59 15.51 10.12
N GLU A 227 -5.54 14.20 10.42
CA GLU A 227 -5.61 13.69 11.79
C GLU A 227 -4.26 13.78 12.47
N PHE A 228 -3.17 13.32 11.84
CA PHE A 228 -1.87 13.33 12.50
C PHE A 228 -1.23 14.73 12.52
N GLU A 229 -1.51 15.60 11.54
CA GLU A 229 -1.02 16.99 11.54
C GLU A 229 -1.61 17.81 12.70
N ARG A 230 -2.77 17.40 13.27
CA ARG A 230 -3.30 18.00 14.51
C ARG A 230 -2.37 17.78 15.71
N TYR A 231 -1.60 16.68 15.72
CA TYR A 231 -0.74 16.29 16.84
C TYR A 231 0.75 16.58 16.59
N THR A 232 1.17 16.62 15.32
CA THR A 232 2.57 16.80 14.92
C THR A 232 2.87 18.20 14.38
N GLY A 233 1.84 18.98 14.03
CA GLY A 233 1.97 20.17 13.20
C GLY A 233 2.01 19.82 11.71
N ARG A 234 2.17 20.82 10.85
CA ARG A 234 2.32 20.59 9.41
C ARG A 234 3.63 19.88 9.13
N ILE A 235 3.59 18.87 8.28
CA ILE A 235 4.80 18.19 7.80
C ILE A 235 5.03 18.45 6.31
N ASN A 236 6.28 18.36 5.91
CA ASN A 236 6.67 18.37 4.51
C ASN A 236 6.66 16.91 3.99
N PRO A 237 5.80 16.56 3.02
CA PRO A 237 5.79 15.23 2.43
C PRO A 237 7.14 14.91 1.80
N VAL A 238 7.65 13.71 2.03
CA VAL A 238 8.87 13.19 1.39
C VAL A 238 8.53 12.83 -0.05
N ARG A 239 9.40 13.23 -0.98
CA ARG A 239 9.29 12.88 -2.40
C ARG A 239 9.89 11.50 -2.65
N PHE A 240 9.21 10.69 -3.43
CA PHE A 240 9.71 9.39 -3.84
C PHE A 240 10.50 9.49 -5.15
N ARG A 241 11.66 8.83 -5.20
CA ARG A 241 12.41 8.59 -6.42
C ARG A 241 12.70 7.11 -6.60
N GLN A 242 12.40 6.58 -7.77
CA GLN A 242 12.75 5.21 -8.11
C GLN A 242 14.28 5.04 -8.19
N SER A 243 14.80 4.03 -7.51
CA SER A 243 16.16 3.50 -7.70
C SER A 243 16.13 2.34 -8.70
N ASN A 244 17.24 2.13 -9.41
CA ASN A 244 17.43 0.98 -10.31
C ASN A 244 18.20 -0.18 -9.67
N LEU A 245 18.73 0.02 -8.46
CA LEU A 245 19.54 -0.97 -7.76
C LEU A 245 18.87 -1.35 -6.43
N PRO A 246 18.80 -2.66 -6.11
CA PRO A 246 18.39 -3.12 -4.79
C PRO A 246 19.37 -2.57 -3.74
N GLY A 247 18.86 -2.33 -2.54
CA GLY A 247 19.66 -1.82 -1.45
C GLY A 247 18.86 -0.99 -0.45
N ARG A 248 19.61 -0.41 0.49
CA ARG A 248 19.08 0.55 1.46
C ARG A 248 18.48 1.78 0.78
N SER A 249 17.40 2.28 1.38
CA SER A 249 16.80 3.56 0.97
C SER A 249 17.73 4.72 1.30
N ASN A 250 17.88 5.66 0.37
CA ASN A 250 18.78 6.80 0.58
C ASN A 250 18.04 8.13 0.53
N PHE A 251 18.28 8.98 1.52
CA PHE A 251 17.73 10.33 1.56
C PHE A 251 18.67 11.34 0.92
N ARG A 252 18.10 12.23 0.09
CA ARG A 252 18.78 13.43 -0.40
C ARG A 252 17.86 14.64 -0.18
N GLY A 253 18.11 15.38 0.89
CA GLY A 253 17.19 16.43 1.32
C GLY A 253 15.83 15.82 1.71
N ASN A 254 14.76 16.23 1.04
CA ASN A 254 13.40 15.76 1.28
C ASN A 254 12.95 14.68 0.26
N GLU A 255 13.88 14.03 -0.42
CA GLU A 255 13.63 12.95 -1.37
C GLU A 255 14.20 11.63 -0.83
N VAL A 256 13.43 10.55 -0.93
CA VAL A 256 13.87 9.18 -0.65
C VAL A 256 13.99 8.41 -1.97
N SER A 257 15.17 7.84 -2.21
CA SER A 257 15.42 6.93 -3.32
C SER A 257 15.19 5.49 -2.89
N PHE A 258 14.37 4.75 -3.63
CA PHE A 258 13.90 3.42 -3.23
C PHE A 258 13.74 2.48 -4.43
N TYR A 259 14.17 1.22 -4.30
CA TYR A 259 14.07 0.21 -5.36
C TYR A 259 12.73 -0.52 -5.31
N ARG A 260 11.89 -0.31 -6.33
CA ARG A 260 10.53 -0.86 -6.43
C ARG A 260 10.33 -1.52 -7.80
N PRO A 261 10.89 -2.71 -8.06
CA PRO A 261 10.70 -3.39 -9.34
C PRO A 261 9.25 -3.91 -9.50
N ASN A 262 8.82 -4.15 -10.73
CA ASN A 262 7.59 -4.90 -10.95
C ASN A 262 7.88 -6.39 -10.76
N VAL A 263 7.17 -7.09 -9.86
CA VAL A 263 7.47 -8.50 -9.56
C VAL A 263 6.41 -9.38 -10.22
N ARG A 264 6.83 -10.20 -11.18
CA ARG A 264 5.93 -11.10 -11.89
C ARG A 264 5.77 -12.43 -11.17
N GLN A 265 4.53 -12.88 -11.08
CA GLN A 265 4.22 -14.27 -10.75
C GLN A 265 4.63 -15.14 -11.93
N ASN A 266 5.61 -16.02 -11.74
CA ASN A 266 6.13 -16.88 -12.79
C ASN A 266 5.08 -17.90 -13.22
N ASN A 267 4.21 -17.54 -14.17
CA ASN A 267 3.20 -18.42 -14.75
C ASN A 267 3.54 -18.91 -16.17
N SER A 268 4.67 -18.50 -16.76
CA SER A 268 4.88 -18.66 -18.21
C SER A 268 6.09 -19.47 -18.64
N ASN A 269 7.02 -19.86 -17.75
CA ASN A 269 8.17 -20.68 -18.15
C ASN A 269 8.44 -21.75 -17.10
N ASN A 270 8.64 -23.00 -17.54
CA ASN A 270 8.92 -24.24 -16.79
C ASN A 270 10.14 -24.21 -15.82
N ARG A 271 10.60 -23.03 -15.38
CA ARG A 271 11.66 -22.86 -14.37
C ARG A 271 11.03 -22.74 -12.98
N THR A 272 11.20 -23.79 -12.17
CA THR A 272 10.97 -23.72 -10.73
C THR A 272 11.91 -22.67 -10.14
N VAL A 273 11.34 -21.67 -9.48
CA VAL A 273 12.11 -20.66 -8.75
C VAL A 273 12.41 -21.19 -7.37
N ALA A 274 13.66 -21.14 -6.94
CA ALA A 274 14.06 -21.55 -5.60
C ALA A 274 15.33 -20.79 -5.17
N PRO A 275 15.52 -20.59 -3.87
CA PRO A 275 16.78 -20.12 -3.35
C PRO A 275 17.88 -21.13 -3.60
N ARG A 276 19.10 -20.63 -3.87
CA ARG A 276 20.27 -21.48 -4.14
C ARG A 276 20.64 -22.36 -2.94
N GLN A 277 20.40 -21.83 -1.75
CA GLN A 277 20.60 -22.52 -0.48
C GLN A 277 19.37 -22.28 0.38
N PHE A 278 18.87 -23.35 0.99
CA PHE A 278 17.82 -23.29 1.99
C PHE A 278 17.95 -24.46 2.96
N GLU A 279 17.43 -24.26 4.16
CA GLU A 279 17.27 -25.33 5.14
C GLU A 279 15.82 -25.81 5.16
N ARG A 280 15.58 -27.02 5.67
CA ARG A 280 14.22 -27.46 5.97
C ARG A 280 13.81 -26.96 7.35
N TYR A 281 12.54 -26.61 7.51
CA TYR A 281 12.01 -26.24 8.81
C TYR A 281 12.14 -27.40 9.83
N GLU A 282 12.67 -27.09 11.01
CA GLU A 282 12.78 -28.04 12.13
C GLU A 282 12.35 -27.41 13.46
N LYS A 283 11.42 -28.06 14.17
CA LYS A 283 10.89 -27.59 15.48
C LYS A 283 11.86 -27.72 16.66
N ARG A 284 13.17 -27.75 16.42
CA ARG A 284 14.19 -28.02 17.44
C ARG A 284 15.37 -27.06 17.42
N ARG A 285 15.42 -26.12 16.48
CA ARG A 285 16.55 -25.19 16.39
C ARG A 285 16.42 -24.12 17.48
N LYS A 286 17.19 -24.28 18.54
CA LYS A 286 17.72 -23.15 19.33
C LYS A 286 19.22 -23.14 19.04
N LEU A 287 19.71 -22.04 18.48
CA LEU A 287 21.12 -21.67 18.62
C LEU A 287 21.32 -21.14 20.04
#